data_AF-A0A373NVS2-F1
#
_entry.id   AF-A0A373NVS2-F1
#
_cell.length_a   1.000
_cell.length_b   1.000
_cell.length_c   1.000
_cell.angle_alpha   90.00
_cell.angle_beta   90.00
_cell.angle_gamma   90.00
#
_symmetry.space_group_name_H-M   'P 1'
#
loop_
_entity.id
_entity.type
_entity.pdbx_description
1 polymer ?
#
loop_
_entity_poly.entity_id
_entity_poly.type
_entity_poly.pdbx_seq_one_letter_code
_entity_poly.pdbx_strand_id
1 'polypeptide(L)'
;MNKTIRDILIFAAGFAGGAYFMHTMLLKKYQEYADTQIEDVREHYAQKEADMDKTIEEKATLKSFEQLTGKYRTESDPEPVAHAAIEIIQPDDFGSEDDYETSFMTYYADGKLVFDGENEPLDVDDISKTIGSEALKHFGEYMPSAVHVRNNNYHKDYEIIQSRQNWEEEE
;
A
#
# COMPACT_ATOMS: atom_id res chain seq x y z
N MET A 1 11.23 -62.44 -50.94
CA MET A 1 10.85 -61.25 -50.12
C MET A 1 9.79 -60.48 -50.90
N ASN A 2 8.59 -60.31 -50.34
CA ASN A 2 7.45 -59.71 -51.06
C ASN A 2 7.73 -58.23 -51.35
N LYS A 3 7.46 -57.79 -52.59
CA LYS A 3 7.78 -56.41 -53.06
C LYS A 3 7.21 -55.34 -52.12
N THR A 4 6.01 -55.57 -51.59
CA THR A 4 5.32 -54.69 -50.64
C THR A 4 6.04 -54.52 -49.31
N ILE A 5 6.68 -55.58 -48.76
CA ILE A 5 7.43 -55.51 -47.50
C ILE A 5 8.71 -54.69 -47.70
N ARG A 6 9.38 -54.83 -48.85
CA ARG A 6 10.57 -54.04 -49.18
C ARG A 6 10.24 -52.56 -49.30
N ASP A 7 9.12 -52.22 -49.93
CA ASP A 7 8.74 -50.83 -50.16
C ASP A 7 8.35 -50.13 -48.84
N ILE A 8 7.68 -50.86 -47.92
CA ILE A 8 7.40 -50.38 -46.55
C ILE A 8 8.70 -50.15 -45.75
N LEU A 9 9.68 -51.06 -45.87
CA LEU A 9 10.96 -50.91 -45.18
C LEU A 9 11.77 -49.69 -45.67
N ILE A 10 11.73 -49.38 -46.96
CA ILE A 10 12.39 -48.19 -47.53
C ILE A 10 11.73 -46.91 -47.02
N PHE A 11 10.40 -46.87 -46.95
CA PHE A 11 9.67 -45.72 -46.42
C PHE A 11 9.93 -45.51 -44.92
N ALA A 12 9.93 -46.59 -44.14
CA ALA A 12 10.24 -46.53 -42.71
C ALA A 12 11.67 -46.06 -42.43
N ALA A 13 12.65 -46.52 -43.23
CA ALA A 13 14.04 -46.06 -43.12
C ALA A 13 14.18 -44.57 -43.46
N GLY A 14 13.47 -44.08 -44.48
CA GLY A 14 13.44 -42.66 -44.84
C GLY A 14 12.85 -41.79 -43.73
N PHE A 15 11.75 -42.21 -43.11
CA PHE A 15 11.13 -41.49 -41.99
C PHE A 15 12.03 -41.43 -40.76
N ALA A 16 12.67 -42.55 -40.40
CA ALA A 16 13.61 -42.59 -39.28
C ALA A 16 14.83 -41.69 -39.51
N GLY A 17 15.37 -41.67 -40.73
CA GLY A 17 16.48 -40.78 -41.10
C GLY A 17 16.10 -39.30 -41.05
N GLY A 18 14.90 -38.95 -41.56
CA GLY A 18 14.39 -37.58 -41.53
C GLY A 18 14.13 -37.08 -40.10
N ALA A 19 13.53 -37.91 -39.24
CA ALA A 19 13.31 -37.58 -37.84
C ALA A 19 14.61 -37.35 -37.07
N TYR A 20 15.63 -38.20 -37.30
CA TYR A 20 16.95 -38.04 -36.71
C TYR A 20 17.64 -36.74 -37.17
N PHE A 21 17.62 -36.45 -38.46
CA PHE A 21 18.19 -35.22 -39.00
C PHE A 21 17.51 -33.97 -38.44
N MET A 22 16.17 -33.95 -38.40
CA MET A 22 15.39 -32.84 -37.84
C MET A 22 15.70 -32.64 -36.34
N HIS A 23 15.79 -33.73 -35.56
CA HIS A 23 16.10 -33.66 -34.14
C HIS A 23 17.49 -33.07 -33.90
N THR A 24 18.50 -33.48 -34.67
CA THR A 24 19.87 -32.93 -34.55
C THR A 24 19.97 -31.45 -34.96
N MET A 25 19.22 -31.02 -35.97
CA MET A 25 19.13 -29.62 -36.40
C MET A 25 18.40 -28.74 -35.36
N LEU A 26 17.30 -29.25 -34.81
CA LEU A 26 16.51 -28.53 -33.80
C LEU A 26 17.34 -28.31 -32.53
N LEU A 27 18.04 -29.33 -32.03
CA LEU A 27 18.87 -29.20 -30.83
C LEU A 27 19.97 -28.14 -31.00
N LYS A 28 20.65 -28.10 -32.15
CA LYS A 28 21.69 -27.10 -32.44
C LYS A 28 21.13 -25.67 -32.47
N LYS A 29 20.00 -25.46 -33.16
CA LYS A 29 19.35 -24.13 -33.20
C LYS A 29 18.74 -23.72 -31.87
N TYR A 30 18.25 -24.67 -31.06
CA TYR A 30 17.71 -24.37 -29.74
C TYR A 30 18.81 -23.99 -28.74
N GLN A 31 20.00 -24.59 -28.86
CA GLN A 31 21.16 -24.21 -28.03
C GLN A 31 21.65 -22.80 -28.38
N GLU A 32 21.85 -22.48 -29.66
CA GLU A 32 22.25 -21.11 -30.07
C GLU A 32 21.20 -20.04 -29.73
N TYR A 33 19.90 -20.38 -29.81
CA TYR A 33 18.80 -19.47 -29.45
C TYR A 33 18.59 -19.32 -27.93
N ALA A 34 18.94 -20.34 -27.15
CA ALA A 34 18.88 -20.29 -25.68
C ALA A 34 20.04 -19.46 -25.11
N ASP A 35 21.26 -19.62 -25.63
CA ASP A 35 22.42 -18.91 -25.10
C ASP A 35 22.37 -17.40 -25.42
N THR A 36 21.86 -17.01 -26.58
CA THR A 36 21.75 -15.60 -27.00
C THR A 36 20.70 -14.79 -26.22
N GLN A 37 19.68 -15.43 -25.66
CA GLN A 37 18.67 -14.73 -24.84
C GLN A 37 19.01 -14.70 -23.35
N ILE A 38 19.87 -15.60 -22.86
CA ILE A 38 20.24 -15.65 -21.44
C ILE A 38 21.24 -14.55 -21.09
N GLU A 39 22.10 -14.12 -22.03
CA GLU A 39 23.12 -13.10 -21.75
C GLU A 39 22.56 -11.67 -21.75
N ASP A 40 21.74 -11.31 -22.74
CA ASP A 40 21.08 -9.99 -22.83
C ASP A 40 20.09 -9.76 -21.68
N VAL A 41 19.33 -10.80 -21.32
CA VAL A 41 18.40 -10.75 -20.19
C VAL A 41 19.15 -10.61 -18.86
N ARG A 42 20.31 -11.26 -18.70
CA ARG A 42 21.12 -11.15 -17.49
C ARG A 42 21.70 -9.75 -17.30
N GLU A 43 22.16 -9.08 -18.37
CA GLU A 43 22.59 -7.68 -18.29
C GLU A 43 21.42 -6.74 -18.01
N HIS A 44 20.27 -6.95 -18.65
CA HIS A 44 19.10 -6.09 -18.43
C HIS A 44 18.51 -6.23 -17.02
N TYR A 45 18.53 -7.43 -16.42
CA TYR A 45 18.15 -7.64 -15.03
C TYR A 45 19.21 -7.15 -14.04
N ALA A 46 20.51 -7.31 -14.34
CA ALA A 46 21.57 -6.78 -13.48
C ALA A 46 21.56 -5.25 -13.43
N GLN A 47 21.28 -4.57 -14.55
CA GLN A 47 21.05 -3.12 -14.56
C GLN A 47 19.80 -2.73 -13.79
N LYS A 48 18.69 -3.47 -13.93
CA LYS A 48 17.46 -3.20 -13.16
C LYS A 48 17.64 -3.43 -11.67
N GLU A 49 18.36 -4.46 -11.23
CA GLU A 49 18.66 -4.68 -9.81
C GLU A 49 19.54 -3.56 -9.26
N ALA A 50 20.57 -3.12 -9.99
CA ALA A 50 21.42 -2.02 -9.55
C ALA A 50 20.69 -0.65 -9.50
N ASP A 51 19.79 -0.38 -10.45
CA ASP A 51 18.95 0.83 -10.42
C ASP A 51 17.84 0.72 -9.37
N MET A 52 17.24 -0.46 -9.18
CA MET A 52 16.24 -0.67 -8.12
C MET A 52 16.86 -0.56 -6.73
N ASP A 53 18.05 -1.10 -6.50
CA ASP A 53 18.76 -0.93 -5.21
C ASP A 53 19.12 0.53 -4.97
N LYS A 54 19.61 1.26 -5.99
CA LYS A 54 19.82 2.71 -5.87
C LYS A 54 18.53 3.46 -5.59
N THR A 55 17.42 3.10 -6.24
CA THR A 55 16.14 3.79 -6.05
C THR A 55 15.51 3.44 -4.69
N ILE A 56 15.71 2.23 -4.19
CA ILE A 56 15.26 1.79 -2.86
C ILE A 56 16.13 2.43 -1.78
N GLU A 57 17.44 2.50 -1.98
CA GLU A 57 18.36 3.17 -1.06
C GLU A 57 18.14 4.69 -1.06
N GLU A 58 17.89 5.31 -2.22
CA GLU A 58 17.54 6.73 -2.34
C GLU A 58 16.16 7.02 -1.72
N LYS A 59 15.16 6.16 -1.92
CA LYS A 59 13.84 6.31 -1.25
C LYS A 59 13.89 5.99 0.24
N ALA A 60 14.72 5.05 0.68
CA ALA A 60 14.92 4.74 2.10
C ALA A 60 15.73 5.84 2.79
N THR A 61 16.71 6.42 2.11
CA THR A 61 17.46 7.59 2.60
C THR A 61 16.60 8.85 2.56
N LEU A 62 15.74 9.06 1.56
CA LEU A 62 14.75 10.15 1.55
C LEU A 62 13.74 9.98 2.68
N LYS A 63 13.14 8.80 2.84
CA LYS A 63 12.16 8.54 3.90
C LYS A 63 12.78 8.62 5.29
N SER A 64 14.02 8.13 5.46
CA SER A 64 14.74 8.28 6.73
C SER A 64 15.21 9.72 6.96
N PHE A 65 15.62 10.45 5.93
CA PHE A 65 15.93 11.87 6.02
C PHE A 65 14.68 12.68 6.36
N GLU A 66 13.53 12.43 5.73
CA GLU A 66 12.22 13.03 6.07
C GLU A 66 11.83 12.74 7.51
N GLN A 67 12.01 11.49 7.95
CA GLN A 67 11.72 11.05 9.31
C GLN A 67 12.71 11.65 10.33
N LEU A 68 13.96 11.93 9.93
CA LEU A 68 14.98 12.60 10.74
C LEU A 68 14.82 14.13 10.76
N THR A 69 14.43 14.76 9.64
CA THR A 69 14.23 16.21 9.52
C THR A 69 12.87 16.66 10.03
N GLY A 70 11.87 15.77 10.09
CA GLY A 70 10.57 16.05 10.70
C GLY A 70 10.62 16.43 12.19
N LYS A 71 11.80 16.34 12.83
CA LYS A 71 12.03 16.66 14.24
C LYS A 71 13.01 17.81 14.49
N TYR A 72 13.66 18.39 13.48
CA TYR A 72 14.54 19.56 13.65
C TYR A 72 13.95 20.81 13.00
N ARG A 73 13.24 21.55 13.85
CA ARG A 73 12.82 22.95 13.71
C ARG A 73 14.00 23.80 13.23
N THR A 74 13.79 24.57 12.16
CA THR A 74 14.52 25.85 12.03
C THR A 74 13.80 26.83 12.93
N GLU A 75 14.43 27.19 14.06
CA GLU A 75 14.03 28.30 14.92
C GLU A 75 14.20 29.63 14.17
N SER A 76 13.33 29.93 13.21
CA SER A 76 13.04 31.29 12.70
C SER A 76 12.16 31.20 11.46
N ASP A 77 10.85 31.09 11.66
CA ASP A 77 9.86 31.79 10.82
C ASP A 77 8.52 31.82 11.59
N PRO A 78 7.75 32.91 11.53
CA PRO A 78 6.55 33.07 12.35
C PRO A 78 5.46 32.11 11.87
N GLU A 79 4.66 31.57 12.80
CA GLU A 79 3.55 30.64 12.49
C GLU A 79 2.69 31.11 11.32
N PRO A 80 2.32 30.19 10.40
CA PRO A 80 1.03 30.21 9.76
C PRO A 80 0.23 28.99 10.25
N VAL A 81 -0.75 29.29 11.08
CA VAL A 81 -1.86 28.44 11.48
C VAL A 81 -2.39 27.60 10.29
N ALA A 82 -2.19 26.28 10.33
CA ALA A 82 -2.89 25.35 9.44
C ALA A 82 -4.03 24.65 10.19
N HIS A 83 -4.95 25.43 10.78
CA HIS A 83 -6.23 24.91 11.29
C HIS A 83 -7.25 24.60 10.17
N ALA A 84 -6.83 24.63 8.89
CA ALA A 84 -7.72 24.40 7.75
C ALA A 84 -7.77 22.93 7.27
N ALA A 85 -7.03 22.02 7.90
CA ALA A 85 -6.98 20.61 7.49
C ALA A 85 -7.99 19.72 8.22
N ILE A 86 -8.54 20.16 9.36
CA ILE A 86 -9.52 19.38 10.11
C ILE A 86 -10.81 20.17 10.15
N GLU A 87 -11.89 19.57 9.68
CA GLU A 87 -13.19 20.21 9.54
C GLU A 87 -14.30 19.36 10.14
N ILE A 88 -15.32 20.02 10.69
CA ILE A 88 -16.53 19.36 11.19
C ILE A 88 -17.46 19.23 9.99
N ILE A 89 -17.87 17.99 9.70
CA ILE A 89 -18.72 17.66 8.56
C ILE A 89 -20.12 17.31 9.05
N GLN A 90 -21.09 17.36 8.15
CA GLN A 90 -22.44 16.87 8.46
C GLN A 90 -22.46 15.33 8.41
N PRO A 91 -23.41 14.68 9.11
CA PRO A 91 -23.55 13.23 9.05
C PRO A 91 -23.76 12.69 7.63
N ASP A 92 -24.42 13.45 6.76
CA ASP A 92 -24.66 13.08 5.36
C ASP A 92 -23.37 13.09 4.51
N ASP A 93 -22.35 13.85 4.94
CA ASP A 93 -21.06 13.95 4.27
C ASP A 93 -20.06 12.89 4.78
N PHE A 94 -20.36 12.18 5.85
CA PHE A 94 -19.47 11.17 6.44
C PHE A 94 -19.28 9.98 5.48
N GLY A 95 -18.04 9.72 5.08
CA GLY A 95 -17.72 8.65 4.13
C GLY A 95 -18.27 8.89 2.72
N SER A 96 -18.59 10.15 2.39
CA SER A 96 -19.04 10.55 1.05
C SER A 96 -17.91 10.61 0.01
N GLU A 97 -16.67 10.78 0.47
CA GLU A 97 -15.49 10.84 -0.39
C GLU A 97 -14.80 9.48 -0.45
N ASP A 98 -14.70 8.89 -1.65
CA ASP A 98 -14.10 7.56 -1.85
C ASP A 98 -12.62 7.49 -1.45
N ASP A 99 -11.91 8.62 -1.49
CA ASP A 99 -10.49 8.73 -1.15
C ASP A 99 -10.26 8.86 0.37
N TYR A 100 -11.31 8.80 1.20
CA TYR A 100 -11.24 8.95 2.65
C TYR A 100 -11.66 7.67 3.36
N GLU A 101 -10.84 7.22 4.32
CA GLU A 101 -11.21 6.08 5.17
C GLU A 101 -12.10 6.54 6.34
N THR A 102 -13.12 5.77 6.67
CA THR A 102 -13.96 6.02 7.86
C THR A 102 -13.38 5.35 9.11
N SER A 103 -13.47 5.99 10.26
CA SER A 103 -13.08 5.43 11.55
C SER A 103 -14.04 5.89 12.66
N PHE A 104 -14.24 5.04 13.66
CA PHE A 104 -15.17 5.29 14.75
C PHE A 104 -14.40 5.45 16.07
N MET A 105 -14.85 6.39 16.90
CA MET A 105 -14.21 6.73 18.15
C MET A 105 -15.25 6.93 19.25
N THR A 106 -14.89 6.55 20.47
CA THR A 106 -15.71 6.80 21.66
C THR A 106 -15.04 7.82 22.57
N TYR A 107 -15.75 8.91 22.88
CA TYR A 107 -15.35 9.92 23.85
C TYR A 107 -16.05 9.67 25.19
N TYR A 108 -15.28 9.24 26.19
CA TYR A 108 -15.75 8.84 27.51
C TYR A 108 -15.90 10.03 28.47
N ALA A 109 -16.67 9.84 29.54
CA ALA A 109 -17.01 10.88 30.50
C ALA A 109 -15.80 11.40 31.32
N ASP A 110 -14.74 10.61 31.40
CA ASP A 110 -13.45 10.95 32.03
C ASP A 110 -12.49 11.67 31.06
N GLY A 111 -12.95 11.99 29.84
CA GLY A 111 -12.18 12.74 28.84
C GLY A 111 -11.26 11.87 28.00
N LYS A 112 -11.37 10.54 28.08
CA LYS A 112 -10.63 9.61 27.22
C LYS A 112 -11.29 9.52 25.85
N LEU A 113 -10.49 9.59 24.79
CA LEU A 113 -10.92 9.35 23.42
C LEU A 113 -10.24 8.08 22.93
N VAL A 114 -11.01 7.10 22.46
CA VAL A 114 -10.50 5.77 22.09
C VAL A 114 -11.02 5.41 20.72
N PHE A 115 -10.19 4.77 19.90
CA PHE A 115 -10.63 4.17 18.64
C PHE A 115 -11.44 2.90 18.92
N ASP A 116 -12.54 2.73 18.20
CA ASP A 116 -13.31 1.49 18.29
C ASP A 116 -12.45 0.31 17.82
N GLY A 117 -12.22 -0.66 18.71
CA GLY A 117 -11.35 -1.82 18.47
C GLY A 117 -9.94 -1.69 19.06
N GLU A 118 -9.59 -0.53 19.61
CA GLU A 118 -8.35 -0.32 20.34
C GLU A 118 -8.63 -0.25 21.86
N ASN A 119 -7.70 -0.77 22.65
CA ASN A 119 -7.78 -0.76 24.12
C ASN A 119 -6.89 0.32 24.74
N GLU A 120 -6.43 1.31 23.95
CA GLU A 120 -5.61 2.41 24.45
C GLU A 120 -6.21 3.76 24.05
N PRO A 121 -6.42 4.68 25.00
CA PRO A 121 -6.87 6.02 24.68
C PRO A 121 -5.78 6.84 23.99
N LEU A 122 -6.19 7.75 23.12
CA LEU A 122 -5.28 8.69 22.47
C LEU A 122 -4.62 9.62 23.51
N ASP A 123 -3.35 9.91 23.27
CA ASP A 123 -2.65 10.96 23.98
C ASP A 123 -3.26 12.33 23.69
N VAL A 124 -3.23 13.21 24.70
CA VAL A 124 -3.84 14.55 24.64
C VAL A 124 -3.33 15.37 23.43
N ASP A 125 -2.04 15.27 23.13
CA ASP A 125 -1.41 15.95 22.00
C ASP A 125 -1.88 15.40 20.65
N ASP A 126 -2.29 14.13 20.59
CA ASP A 126 -2.74 13.46 19.37
C ASP A 126 -4.24 13.63 19.13
N ILE A 127 -5.04 13.86 20.18
CA ILE A 127 -6.45 14.25 20.04
C ILE A 127 -6.57 15.49 19.14
N SER A 128 -5.80 16.54 19.43
CA SER A 128 -5.86 17.78 18.64
C SER A 128 -5.39 17.60 17.20
N LYS A 129 -4.49 16.64 16.93
CA LYS A 129 -4.03 16.34 15.56
C LYS A 129 -4.99 15.45 14.79
N THR A 130 -5.79 14.65 15.50
CA THR A 130 -6.72 13.68 14.91
C THR A 130 -8.07 14.31 14.62
N ILE A 131 -8.65 14.99 15.61
CA ILE A 131 -10.03 15.52 15.52
C ILE A 131 -10.11 17.05 15.71
N GLY A 132 -8.97 17.73 15.87
CA GLY A 132 -8.94 19.17 16.14
C GLY A 132 -9.29 19.51 17.60
N SER A 133 -9.21 20.80 17.95
CA SER A 133 -9.53 21.28 19.30
C SER A 133 -11.02 21.57 19.52
N GLU A 134 -11.78 21.72 18.43
CA GLU A 134 -13.16 22.19 18.49
C GLU A 134 -14.18 21.04 18.48
N ALA A 135 -13.89 19.91 17.84
CA ALA A 135 -14.86 18.82 17.61
C ALA A 135 -15.66 18.43 18.86
N LEU A 136 -15.00 18.28 20.01
CA LEU A 136 -15.64 17.88 21.28
C LEU A 136 -16.61 18.94 21.85
N LYS A 137 -16.63 20.16 21.31
CA LYS A 137 -17.57 21.23 21.69
C LYS A 137 -18.84 21.24 20.84
N HIS A 138 -18.86 20.49 19.74
CA HIS A 138 -19.95 20.48 18.75
C HIS A 138 -20.91 19.29 18.90
N PHE A 139 -20.80 18.51 19.98
CA PHE A 139 -21.82 17.51 20.32
C PHE A 139 -23.19 18.17 20.46
N GLY A 140 -24.20 17.58 19.82
CA GLY A 140 -25.57 18.11 19.82
C GLY A 140 -25.88 19.11 18.71
N GLU A 141 -24.90 19.53 17.90
CA GLU A 141 -25.16 20.45 16.78
C GLU A 141 -25.91 19.76 15.63
N TYR A 142 -25.36 18.64 15.15
CA TYR A 142 -25.98 17.82 14.11
C TYR A 142 -26.64 16.56 14.69
N MET A 143 -25.99 15.93 15.67
CA MET A 143 -26.48 14.72 16.32
C MET A 143 -26.38 14.82 17.85
N PRO A 144 -27.35 14.29 18.62
CA PRO A 144 -27.42 14.50 20.08
C PRO A 144 -26.17 14.06 20.85
N SER A 145 -25.49 13.02 20.40
CA SER A 145 -24.34 12.41 21.09
C SER A 145 -23.24 11.99 20.12
N ALA A 146 -23.20 12.59 18.93
CA ALA A 146 -22.18 12.29 17.93
C ALA A 146 -21.72 13.57 17.22
N VAL A 147 -20.47 13.57 16.78
CA VAL A 147 -19.88 14.59 15.91
C VAL A 147 -19.03 13.92 14.85
N HIS A 148 -19.09 14.42 13.62
CA HIS A 148 -18.33 13.93 12.49
C HIS A 148 -17.23 14.92 12.14
N VAL A 149 -16.03 14.41 11.93
CA VAL A 149 -14.83 15.22 11.68
C VAL A 149 -14.07 14.63 10.51
N ARG A 150 -13.77 15.45 9.51
CA ARG A 150 -12.85 15.10 8.43
C ARG A 150 -11.47 15.62 8.75
N ASN A 151 -10.49 14.75 8.68
CA ASN A 151 -9.08 15.09 8.78
C ASN A 151 -8.41 14.92 7.42
N ASN A 152 -8.23 16.04 6.72
CA ASN A 152 -7.60 16.10 5.41
C ASN A 152 -6.10 15.77 5.45
N ASN A 153 -5.43 15.81 6.61
CA ASN A 153 -4.04 15.37 6.71
C ASN A 153 -3.91 13.84 6.67
N TYR A 154 -4.91 13.12 7.19
CA TYR A 154 -4.91 11.66 7.24
C TYR A 154 -5.78 11.03 6.16
N HIS A 155 -6.53 11.82 5.39
CA HIS A 155 -7.57 11.34 4.48
C HIS A 155 -8.53 10.40 5.22
N LYS A 156 -9.04 10.85 6.37
CA LYS A 156 -9.96 10.09 7.21
C LYS A 156 -11.14 10.90 7.70
N ASP A 157 -12.30 10.25 7.74
CA ASP A 157 -13.50 10.74 8.40
C ASP A 157 -13.68 9.99 9.73
N TYR A 158 -13.85 10.73 10.82
CA TYR A 158 -14.04 10.22 12.16
C TYR A 158 -15.48 10.47 12.61
N GLU A 159 -16.17 9.42 13.04
CA GLU A 159 -17.39 9.54 13.83
C GLU A 159 -17.01 9.40 15.31
N ILE A 160 -17.29 10.43 16.10
CA ILE A 160 -17.00 10.44 17.53
C ILE A 160 -18.30 10.37 18.29
N ILE A 161 -18.50 9.31 19.07
CA ILE A 161 -19.69 9.08 19.89
C ILE A 161 -19.38 9.45 21.35
N GLN A 162 -20.24 10.26 21.97
CA GLN A 162 -20.14 10.59 23.39
C GLN A 162 -20.74 9.49 24.27
N SER A 163 -19.91 8.91 25.13
CA SER A 163 -20.32 7.95 26.17
C SER A 163 -20.52 8.65 27.52
N ARG A 164 -21.47 8.13 28.31
CA ARG A 164 -21.69 8.54 29.71
C ARG A 164 -20.89 7.70 30.70
N GLN A 165 -20.24 6.64 30.22
CA GLN A 165 -19.40 5.77 31.03
C GLN A 165 -17.99 6.36 31.08
N ASN A 166 -17.24 5.99 32.12
CA ASN A 166 -15.80 6.20 32.14
C ASN A 166 -15.14 5.10 31.30
N TRP A 167 -13.93 5.34 30.85
CA TRP A 167 -13.17 4.31 30.16
C TRP A 167 -12.70 3.25 31.17
N GLU A 168 -12.90 1.98 30.83
CA GLU A 168 -12.43 0.84 31.62
C GLU A 168 -11.32 0.15 30.81
N GLU A 169 -10.15 -0.01 31.42
CA GLU A 169 -9.05 -0.78 30.85
C GLU A 169 -9.45 -2.26 30.91
N GLU A 170 -9.63 -2.90 29.75
CA GLU A 170 -9.86 -4.34 29.69
C GLU A 170 -8.54 -5.07 30.00
N GLU A 171 -8.46 -5.71 31.18
CA GLU A 171 -7.34 -6.58 31.60
C GLU A 171 -7.20 -7.86 30.76
#